data_AF-A0A924KWS7-F1
#
_entry.id   AF-A0A924KWS7-F1
#
_cell.length_a   1.000
_cell.length_b   1.000
_cell.length_c   1.000
_cell.angle_alpha   90.00
_cell.angle_beta   90.00
_cell.angle_gamma   90.00
#
_symmetry.space_group_name_H-M   'P 1'
#
loop_
_entity.id
_entity.type
_entity.pdbx_description
1 polymer ?
#
loop_
_entity_poly.entity_id
_entity_poly.type
_entity_poly.pdbx_seq_one_letter_code
_entity_poly.pdbx_strand_id
1 'polypeptide(L)'
;GKTEWLQPYTDKTLETLGAAGTKRIDVICPGFAADCLETLEEIAMEAKETFLHAGGKTCKYIPVANDTEAYVGALAAIVEEHLVGWVSADWDRNAAKGEDTASLARAKAIGAAS
;
A
#
# COMPACT_ATOMS: atom_id res chain seq x y z
N GLY A 1 23.03 0.98 -5.29
CA GLY A 1 23.60 -0.40 -5.36
C GLY A 1 24.51 -0.51 -6.56
N LYS A 2 25.46 -1.46 -6.57
CA LYS A 2 26.41 -1.66 -7.69
C LYS A 2 25.84 -2.48 -8.87
N THR A 3 24.65 -3.05 -8.69
CA THR A 3 23.93 -3.81 -9.74
C THR A 3 23.01 -2.88 -10.50
N GLU A 4 22.91 -3.07 -11.81
CA GLU A 4 21.96 -2.36 -12.66
C GLU A 4 20.52 -2.66 -12.22
N TRP A 5 19.71 -1.61 -12.12
CA TRP A 5 18.30 -1.72 -11.75
C TRP A 5 17.44 -2.01 -12.97
N LEU A 6 16.21 -2.48 -12.73
CA LEU A 6 15.25 -2.70 -13.80
C LEU A 6 14.96 -1.39 -14.55
N GLN A 7 15.01 -1.47 -15.87
CA GLN A 7 14.69 -0.36 -16.77
C GLN A 7 13.27 -0.49 -17.32
N PRO A 8 12.65 0.61 -17.78
CA PRO A 8 13.20 1.98 -17.87
C PRO A 8 13.24 2.71 -16.52
N TYR A 9 14.21 3.62 -16.36
CA TYR A 9 14.26 4.49 -15.18
C TYR A 9 13.21 5.61 -15.27
N THR A 10 12.56 5.89 -14.14
CA THR A 10 11.46 6.86 -14.06
C THR A 10 11.92 8.26 -14.47
N ASP A 11 13.03 8.75 -13.94
CA ASP A 11 13.62 10.06 -14.26
C ASP A 11 13.90 10.21 -15.76
N LYS A 12 14.53 9.22 -16.39
CA LYS A 12 14.85 9.23 -17.83
C LYS A 12 13.63 9.16 -18.72
N THR A 13 12.61 8.43 -18.27
CA THR A 13 11.32 8.40 -18.97
C THR A 13 10.66 9.77 -18.93
N LEU A 14 10.68 10.45 -17.79
CA LEU A 14 10.08 11.79 -17.62
C LEU A 14 10.82 12.87 -18.41
N GLU A 15 12.16 12.83 -18.41
CA GLU A 15 13.00 13.70 -19.26
C GLU A 15 12.61 13.53 -20.74
N THR A 16 12.52 12.28 -21.20
CA THR A 16 12.17 11.95 -22.60
C THR A 16 10.77 12.45 -22.96
N LEU A 17 9.79 12.22 -22.08
CA LEU A 17 8.40 12.64 -22.32
C LEU A 17 8.27 14.16 -22.37
N GLY A 18 8.94 14.89 -21.48
CA GLY A 18 8.96 16.35 -21.46
C GLY A 18 9.60 16.91 -22.73
N ALA A 19 10.76 16.37 -23.11
CA ALA A 19 11.50 16.80 -24.30
C ALA A 19 10.73 16.53 -25.61
N ALA A 20 9.91 15.47 -25.64
CA ALA A 20 9.03 15.14 -26.75
C ALA A 20 7.80 16.09 -26.87
N GLY A 21 7.66 17.07 -25.97
CA GLY A 21 6.55 18.03 -25.99
C GLY A 21 5.26 17.52 -25.34
N THR A 22 5.33 16.44 -24.57
CA THR A 22 4.18 15.96 -23.78
C THR A 22 3.75 17.07 -22.82
N LYS A 23 2.51 17.54 -22.95
CA LYS A 23 2.04 18.66 -22.15
C LYS A 23 1.70 18.24 -20.73
N ARG A 24 1.09 17.07 -20.56
CA ARG A 24 0.55 16.61 -19.28
C ARG A 24 0.84 15.13 -19.04
N ILE A 25 1.17 14.80 -17.80
CA ILE A 25 1.21 13.44 -17.26
C ILE A 25 0.49 13.39 -15.90
N ASP A 26 -0.11 12.24 -15.61
CA ASP A 26 -0.60 11.87 -14.29
C ASP A 26 0.15 10.57 -13.88
N VAL A 27 0.71 10.52 -12.67
CA VAL A 27 1.60 9.44 -12.21
C VAL A 27 0.94 8.67 -11.06
N ILE A 28 1.02 7.34 -11.10
CA ILE A 28 0.56 6.42 -10.07
C ILE A 28 1.72 5.56 -9.55
N CYS A 29 1.65 5.11 -8.30
CA CYS A 29 2.63 4.24 -7.65
C CYS A 29 2.01 2.89 -7.25
N PRO A 30 1.69 1.99 -8.21
CA PRO A 30 0.92 0.77 -7.93
C PRO A 30 1.67 -0.27 -7.08
N GLY A 31 2.98 -0.11 -6.90
CA GLY A 31 3.77 -0.95 -6.00
C GLY A 31 3.60 -0.62 -4.51
N PHE A 32 2.86 0.44 -4.18
CA PHE A 32 2.67 0.93 -2.82
C PHE A 32 1.18 0.94 -2.43
N ALA A 33 0.89 0.46 -1.23
CA ALA A 33 -0.44 0.49 -0.63
C ALA A 33 -0.74 1.83 0.07
N ALA A 34 0.29 2.43 0.67
CA ALA A 34 0.23 3.66 1.44
C ALA A 34 1.37 4.59 1.04
N ASP A 35 1.14 5.90 1.16
CA ASP A 35 2.13 6.91 0.81
C ASP A 35 3.32 6.84 1.77
N CYS A 36 4.52 7.02 1.21
CA CYS A 36 5.78 6.97 1.91
C CYS A 36 6.73 8.06 1.38
N LEU A 37 7.98 8.04 1.82
CA LEU A 37 8.97 9.02 1.40
C LEU A 37 9.17 8.99 -0.13
N GLU A 38 9.28 7.79 -0.69
CA GLU A 38 9.48 7.56 -2.12
C GLU A 38 8.31 8.10 -2.95
N THR A 39 7.06 7.95 -2.51
CA THR A 39 5.91 8.46 -3.27
C THR A 39 5.73 9.97 -3.13
N LEU A 40 5.95 10.53 -1.94
CA LEU A 40 5.70 11.95 -1.66
C LEU A 40 6.85 12.85 -2.11
N GLU A 41 8.10 12.45 -1.89
CA GLU A 41 9.26 13.28 -2.24
C GLU A 41 9.73 12.94 -3.65
N GLU A 42 10.13 11.69 -3.92
CA GLU A 42 10.72 11.35 -5.22
C GLU A 42 9.70 11.44 -6.36
N ILE A 43 8.46 10.97 -6.16
CA ILE A 43 7.45 11.00 -7.24
C ILE A 43 6.63 12.30 -7.25
N ALA A 44 6.07 12.75 -6.12
CA ALA A 44 5.20 13.92 -6.15
C ALA A 44 5.96 15.24 -6.35
N MET A 45 7.25 15.30 -5.96
CA MET A 45 8.08 16.49 -6.10
C MET A 45 9.15 16.33 -7.18
N GLU A 46 10.11 15.41 -7.03
CA GLU A 46 11.28 15.35 -7.92
C GLU A 46 10.91 14.95 -9.36
N ALA A 47 10.12 13.90 -9.54
CA ALA A 47 9.65 13.48 -10.87
C ALA A 47 8.82 14.59 -11.57
N LYS A 48 8.06 15.36 -10.81
CA LYS A 48 7.35 16.53 -11.33
C LYS A 48 8.34 17.60 -11.80
N GLU A 49 9.35 17.94 -11.02
CA GLU A 49 10.40 18.88 -11.44
C GLU A 49 11.12 18.39 -12.70
N THR A 50 11.56 17.13 -12.73
CA THR A 50 12.22 16.52 -13.89
C THR A 50 11.38 16.67 -15.17
N PHE A 51 10.09 16.37 -15.12
CA PHE A 51 9.20 16.50 -16.28
C PHE A 51 9.02 17.96 -16.73
N LEU A 52 8.84 18.89 -15.78
CA LEU A 52 8.64 20.31 -16.09
C LEU A 52 9.91 20.94 -16.65
N HIS A 53 11.08 20.63 -16.09
CA HIS A 53 12.37 21.10 -16.59
C HIS A 53 12.68 20.58 -18.00
N ALA A 54 12.24 19.37 -18.33
CA ALA A 54 12.40 18.81 -19.66
C ALA A 54 11.47 19.42 -20.73
N GLY A 55 10.53 20.30 -20.34
CA GLY A 55 9.65 21.02 -21.27
C GLY A 55 8.16 20.71 -21.13
N GLY A 56 7.82 19.73 -20.28
CA GLY A 56 6.44 19.41 -19.91
C GLY A 56 5.72 20.58 -19.23
N LYS A 57 4.39 20.51 -19.12
CA LYS A 57 3.58 21.62 -18.57
C LYS A 57 2.85 21.26 -17.27
N THR A 58 2.39 20.02 -17.14
CA THR A 58 1.66 19.58 -15.96
C THR A 58 2.05 18.15 -15.61
N CYS A 59 2.55 17.94 -14.40
CA CYS A 59 2.70 16.62 -13.81
C CYS A 59 1.90 16.59 -12.52
N LYS A 60 1.03 15.59 -12.38
CA LYS A 60 0.22 15.36 -11.19
C LYS A 60 0.48 13.96 -10.66
N TYR A 61 0.91 13.89 -9.41
CA TYR A 61 0.88 12.64 -8.66
C TYR A 61 -0.55 12.33 -8.21
N ILE A 62 -0.96 11.07 -8.36
CA ILE A 62 -2.21 10.53 -7.84
C ILE A 62 -1.85 9.75 -6.56
N PRO A 63 -2.30 10.21 -5.37
CA PRO A 63 -2.06 9.51 -4.11
C PRO A 63 -2.47 8.04 -4.19
N VAL A 64 -1.71 7.19 -3.52
CA VAL A 64 -2.10 5.78 -3.37
C VAL A 64 -3.32 5.65 -2.47
N ALA A 65 -3.83 4.42 -2.37
CA ALA A 65 -5.12 4.17 -1.76
C ALA A 65 -5.18 4.44 -0.25
N ASN A 66 -4.04 4.40 0.46
CA ASN A 66 -3.94 4.73 1.88
C ASN A 66 -5.01 4.00 2.71
N ASP A 67 -5.82 4.75 3.47
CA ASP A 67 -6.90 4.25 4.32
C ASP A 67 -8.29 4.40 3.69
N THR A 68 -8.37 4.55 2.36
CA THR A 68 -9.67 4.67 1.68
C THR A 68 -10.56 3.45 1.94
N GLU A 69 -11.85 3.70 2.17
CA GLU A 69 -12.83 2.65 2.45
C GLU A 69 -12.87 1.57 1.37
N ALA A 70 -12.72 1.97 0.10
CA ALA A 70 -12.70 1.04 -1.02
C ALA A 70 -11.51 0.07 -0.96
N TYR A 71 -10.32 0.55 -0.59
CA TYR A 71 -9.13 -0.29 -0.50
C TYR A 71 -9.16 -1.20 0.71
N VAL A 72 -9.56 -0.67 1.88
CA VAL A 72 -9.77 -1.47 3.08
C VAL A 72 -10.83 -2.55 2.84
N GLY A 73 -11.93 -2.20 2.17
CA GLY A 73 -12.98 -3.15 1.78
C GLY A 73 -12.48 -4.23 0.82
N ALA A 74 -11.66 -3.88 -0.17
CA ALA A 74 -11.06 -4.84 -1.08
C ALA A 74 -10.11 -5.81 -0.34
N LEU A 75 -9.28 -5.30 0.58
CA LEU A 75 -8.43 -6.15 1.41
C LEU A 75 -9.25 -7.08 2.31
N ALA A 76 -10.34 -6.58 2.91
CA ALA A 76 -11.24 -7.39 3.72
C ALA A 76 -11.86 -8.53 2.91
N ALA A 77 -12.32 -8.25 1.69
CA ALA A 77 -12.88 -9.27 0.79
C ALA A 77 -11.85 -10.36 0.44
N ILE A 78 -10.61 -9.99 0.13
CA ILE A 78 -9.52 -10.95 -0.14
C ILE A 78 -9.23 -11.81 1.10
N VAL A 79 -9.20 -11.20 2.28
CA VAL A 79 -8.99 -11.91 3.54
C VAL A 79 -10.14 -12.89 3.81
N GLU A 80 -11.40 -12.47 3.63
CA GLU A 80 -12.57 -13.33 3.79
C GLU A 80 -12.55 -14.52 2.82
N GLU A 81 -12.18 -14.31 1.55
CA GLU A 81 -12.04 -15.36 0.54
C GLU A 81 -10.99 -16.41 0.93
N HIS A 82 -9.86 -15.97 1.49
CA HIS A 82 -8.75 -16.86 1.83
C HIS A 82 -8.84 -17.47 3.24
N LEU A 83 -9.70 -16.93 4.11
CA LEU A 83 -9.95 -17.46 5.45
C LEU A 83 -11.17 -18.40 5.52
N VAL A 84 -11.77 -18.77 4.39
CA VAL A 84 -12.90 -19.70 4.34
C VAL A 84 -12.56 -20.99 5.10
N GLY A 85 -13.32 -21.25 6.18
CA GLY A 85 -13.16 -22.41 7.07
C GLY A 85 -12.19 -22.21 8.24
N TRP A 86 -11.40 -21.12 8.26
CA TRP A 86 -10.52 -20.76 9.39
C TRP A 86 -11.20 -19.78 10.35
N VAL A 87 -12.15 -18.99 9.84
CA VAL A 87 -12.93 -18.03 10.62
C VAL A 87 -14.41 -18.27 10.33
N SER A 88 -15.23 -18.32 11.38
CA SER A 88 -16.69 -18.44 11.25
C SER A 88 -17.29 -17.10 10.79
N ALA A 89 -18.36 -17.14 10.01
CA ALA A 89 -19.17 -15.95 9.73
C ALA A 89 -19.75 -15.31 11.00
N ASP A 90 -19.86 -16.09 12.08
CA ASP A 90 -20.29 -15.64 13.41
C ASP A 90 -19.12 -15.22 14.31
N TRP A 91 -17.90 -15.11 13.76
CA TRP A 91 -16.72 -14.76 14.55
C TRP A 91 -16.80 -13.31 15.04
N ASP A 92 -16.81 -13.15 16.36
CA ASP A 92 -16.83 -11.85 17.03
C ASP A 92 -15.57 -11.66 17.88
N ARG A 93 -14.89 -10.53 17.68
CA ARG A 93 -13.63 -10.21 18.36
C ARG A 93 -13.78 -10.14 19.89
N ASN A 94 -14.91 -9.65 20.39
CA ASN A 94 -15.13 -9.49 21.82
C ASN A 94 -15.45 -10.83 22.48
N ALA A 95 -16.25 -11.67 21.81
CA ALA A 95 -16.53 -13.05 22.21
C ALA A 95 -15.25 -13.89 22.24
N ALA A 96 -14.41 -13.81 21.20
CA ALA A 96 -13.12 -14.51 21.12
C ALA A 96 -12.18 -14.13 22.28
N LYS A 97 -12.05 -12.82 22.61
CA LYS A 97 -11.29 -12.37 23.78
C LYS A 97 -11.85 -12.91 25.11
N GLY A 98 -13.17 -13.03 25.22
CA GLY A 98 -13.83 -13.62 26.38
C GLY A 98 -13.51 -15.10 26.53
N GLU A 99 -13.56 -15.85 25.43
CA GLU A 99 -13.19 -17.28 25.40
C GLU A 99 -11.71 -17.52 25.72
N ASP A 100 -10.79 -16.69 25.22
CA ASP A 100 -9.36 -16.78 25.56
C ASP A 100 -9.13 -16.63 27.06
N THR A 101 -9.81 -15.66 27.69
CA THR A 101 -9.74 -15.43 29.13
C THR A 101 -10.28 -16.63 29.91
N ALA A 102 -11.42 -17.18 29.46
CA ALA A 102 -12.02 -18.37 30.07
C ALA A 102 -11.15 -19.63 29.85
N SER A 103 -10.50 -19.75 28.70
CA SER A 103 -9.58 -20.84 28.37
C SER A 103 -8.33 -20.79 29.23
N LEU A 104 -7.73 -19.61 29.40
CA LEU A 104 -6.61 -19.38 30.31
C LEU A 104 -6.99 -19.73 31.76
N ALA A 105 -8.18 -19.34 32.21
CA ALA A 105 -8.67 -19.68 33.55
C ALA A 105 -8.82 -21.21 33.73
N ARG A 106 -9.38 -21.91 32.73
CA ARG A 106 -9.48 -23.38 32.73
C ARG A 106 -8.10 -24.04 32.75
N ALA A 107 -7.16 -23.56 31.93
CA ALA A 107 -5.79 -24.08 31.86
C ALA A 107 -5.07 -23.95 33.21
N LYS A 108 -5.19 -22.80 33.89
CA LYS A 108 -4.65 -22.58 35.24
C LYS A 108 -5.31 -23.49 36.27
N ALA A 109 -6.62 -23.69 36.18
CA ALA A 109 -7.35 -24.57 37.11
C ALA A 109 -6.93 -26.05 37.00
N ILE A 110 -6.46 -26.50 35.83
CA ILE A 110 -5.92 -27.85 35.62
C ILE A 110 -4.39 -27.94 35.79
N GLY A 111 -3.75 -26.89 36.31
CA GLY A 111 -2.34 -26.90 36.72
C GLY A 111 -1.33 -26.49 35.65
N ALA A 112 -1.76 -25.83 34.57
CA ALA A 112 -0.82 -25.23 33.63
C ALA A 112 -0.01 -24.12 34.33
N ALA A 113 1.31 -24.10 34.12
CA ALA A 113 2.20 -23.08 34.67
C ALA A 113 1.88 -21.70 34.09
N SER A 114 1.98 -20.68 34.95
CA SER A 114 1.68 -19.27 34.64
C SER A 114 2.64 -18.65 33.64
#